data_AF-A0A173Y8G6-F1
#
_entry.id   AF-A0A173Y8G6-F1
#
_cell.length_a   1.000
_cell.length_b   1.000
_cell.length_c   1.000
_cell.angle_alpha   90.00
_cell.angle_beta   90.00
_cell.angle_gamma   90.00
#
_symmetry.space_group_name_H-M   'P 1'
#
loop_
_entity.id
_entity.type
_entity.pdbx_description
1 polymer ?
#
loop_
_entity_poly.entity_id
_entity_poly.type
_entity_poly.pdbx_seq_one_letter_code
_entity_poly.pdbx_strand_id
1 'polypeptide(L)'
;MIIININNYTDFYSNNNILETRKLRIDKLIQRDNSLIFEQNTIKFRCEEELLVIIRNVKTKEEFICDYLIKANNLVIILDSLLHLFSNYEGAIQILNKSDEKYYLYNPIMKNNNIINEKIANNKQYKWFIRVLENGEIRLSSIINK
;
A
#
# COMPACT_ATOMS: atom_id res chain seq x y z
N MET A 1 0.04 18.96 -3.80
CA MET A 1 -0.46 17.67 -3.30
C MET A 1 -1.96 17.66 -3.50
N ILE A 2 -2.48 16.85 -4.42
CA ILE A 2 -3.93 16.73 -4.65
C ILE A 2 -4.39 15.46 -3.94
N ILE A 3 -5.03 15.61 -2.78
CA ILE A 3 -5.81 14.53 -2.19
C ILE A 3 -7.10 14.49 -3.00
N ILE A 4 -7.17 13.63 -4.01
CA ILE A 4 -8.44 13.39 -4.68
C ILE A 4 -9.16 12.34 -3.84
N ASN A 5 -10.20 12.77 -3.12
CA ASN A 5 -11.17 11.85 -2.53
C ASN A 5 -12.03 11.32 -3.68
N ILE A 6 -11.50 10.32 -4.39
CA ILE A 6 -12.17 9.71 -5.54
C ILE A 6 -13.07 8.65 -4.96
N ASN A 7 -14.38 8.80 -5.17
CA ASN A 7 -15.31 7.72 -4.92
C ASN A 7 -14.95 6.55 -5.88
N ASN A 8 -14.20 5.59 -5.35
CA ASN A 8 -13.80 4.31 -5.92
C ASN A 8 -13.04 4.38 -7.25
N TYR A 9 -11.72 4.57 -7.19
CA TYR A 9 -10.83 4.47 -8.34
C TYR A 9 -10.94 3.08 -8.97
N THR A 10 -11.03 2.02 -8.17
CA THR A 10 -11.17 0.65 -8.69
C THR A 10 -12.39 0.48 -9.59
N ASP A 11 -13.50 1.16 -9.27
CA ASP A 11 -14.76 1.04 -10.01
C ASP A 11 -14.68 1.76 -11.38
N PHE A 12 -13.94 2.87 -11.44
CA PHE A 12 -13.69 3.58 -12.70
C PHE A 12 -12.91 2.72 -13.70
N TYR A 13 -11.90 1.98 -13.22
CA TYR A 13 -11.08 1.11 -14.08
C TYR A 13 -11.75 -0.22 -14.39
N SER A 14 -12.58 -0.76 -13.49
CA SER A 14 -13.32 -2.00 -13.75
C SER A 14 -14.41 -1.85 -14.82
N ASN A 15 -14.99 -0.65 -14.97
CA ASN A 15 -16.09 -0.43 -15.89
C ASN A 15 -15.65 -0.22 -17.36
N ASN A 16 -14.37 0.05 -17.60
CA ASN A 16 -13.86 0.37 -18.94
C ASN A 16 -12.77 -0.58 -19.46
N ASN A 17 -12.19 -1.44 -18.61
CA ASN A 17 -11.14 -2.40 -18.98
C ASN A 17 -11.24 -3.69 -18.16
N ILE A 18 -10.67 -4.80 -18.65
CA ILE A 18 -10.59 -6.06 -17.89
C ILE A 18 -9.64 -5.85 -16.70
N LEU A 19 -10.21 -5.67 -15.50
CA LEU A 19 -9.48 -5.60 -14.24
C LEU A 19 -9.22 -7.00 -13.71
N GLU A 20 -7.98 -7.46 -13.79
CA GLU A 20 -7.58 -8.75 -13.22
C GLU A 20 -7.00 -8.55 -11.82
N THR A 21 -7.61 -9.17 -10.81
CA THR A 21 -7.11 -9.13 -9.43
C THR A 21 -6.08 -10.24 -9.22
N ARG A 22 -4.91 -9.87 -8.68
CA ARG A 22 -3.79 -10.77 -8.45
C ARG A 22 -3.24 -10.62 -7.04
N LYS A 23 -2.59 -11.66 -6.55
CA LYS A 23 -1.81 -11.61 -5.29
C LYS A 23 -0.37 -11.24 -5.63
N LEU A 24 0.17 -10.23 -4.94
CA LEU A 24 1.59 -9.89 -5.02
C LEU A 24 2.30 -10.46 -3.82
N ARG A 25 3.18 -11.44 -4.04
CA ARG A 25 3.97 -12.02 -2.96
C ARG A 25 5.11 -11.06 -2.59
N ILE A 26 5.17 -10.71 -1.32
CA ILE A 26 6.27 -9.97 -0.70
C ILE A 26 7.06 -10.94 0.18
N ASP A 27 8.38 -10.83 0.14
CA ASP A 27 9.27 -11.71 0.90
C ASP A 27 9.63 -11.11 2.25
N LYS A 28 9.71 -9.77 2.32
CA LYS A 28 10.00 -9.02 3.53
C LYS A 28 9.34 -7.66 3.50
N LEU A 29 8.83 -7.26 4.66
CA LEU A 29 8.21 -5.95 4.86
C LEU A 29 9.01 -5.15 5.88
N ILE A 30 9.50 -3.98 5.49
CA ILE A 30 10.23 -3.09 6.39
C ILE A 30 9.39 -1.84 6.61
N GLN A 31 9.06 -1.55 7.86
CA GLN A 31 8.58 -0.24 8.27
C GLN A 31 9.80 0.63 8.59
N ARG A 32 9.93 1.77 7.93
CA ARG A 32 10.96 2.77 8.24
C ARG A 32 10.35 4.15 8.18
N ASP A 33 10.39 4.88 9.30
CA ASP A 33 9.75 6.19 9.44
C ASP A 33 8.27 6.16 8.96
N ASN A 34 7.90 7.01 8.00
CA ASN A 34 6.60 7.05 7.35
C ASN A 34 6.58 6.31 6.03
N SER A 35 7.34 5.23 5.91
CA SER A 35 7.41 4.47 4.68
C SER A 35 7.32 2.97 4.94
N LEU A 36 6.72 2.28 3.98
CA LEU A 36 6.69 0.83 3.89
C LEU A 36 7.57 0.41 2.73
N ILE A 37 8.49 -0.51 2.96
CA ILE A 37 9.36 -1.06 1.93
C ILE A 37 8.97 -2.51 1.73
N PHE A 38 8.46 -2.79 0.53
CA PHE A 38 8.10 -4.13 0.08
C PHE A 38 9.27 -4.69 -0.72
N GLU A 39 10.01 -5.62 -0.11
CA GLU A 39 11.11 -6.32 -0.77
C GLU A 39 10.57 -7.54 -1.51
N GLN A 40 10.91 -7.62 -2.80
CA GLN A 40 10.47 -8.67 -3.71
C GLN A 40 11.69 -9.40 -4.27
N ASN A 41 11.83 -10.69 -3.98
CA ASN A 41 12.95 -11.49 -4.50
C ASN A 41 12.92 -11.60 -6.03
N THR A 42 11.72 -11.58 -6.61
CA THR A 42 11.50 -11.49 -8.05
C THR A 42 10.92 -10.12 -8.36
N ILE A 43 11.65 -9.31 -9.15
CA ILE A 43 11.19 -7.99 -9.59
C ILE A 43 9.86 -8.14 -10.32
N LYS A 44 8.78 -7.62 -9.73
CA LYS A 44 7.47 -7.61 -10.38
C LYS A 44 7.19 -6.31 -11.13
N PHE A 45 7.72 -5.20 -10.63
CA PHE A 45 7.51 -3.86 -11.17
C PHE A 45 8.86 -3.23 -11.53
N ARG A 46 8.94 -2.64 -12.71
CA ARG A 46 10.11 -1.89 -13.18
C ARG A 46 9.97 -0.39 -12.87
N CYS A 47 11.09 0.33 -12.81
CA CYS A 47 11.11 1.75 -12.44
C CYS A 47 10.30 2.64 -13.39
N GLU A 48 10.14 2.22 -14.65
CA GLU A 48 9.41 2.95 -15.69
C GLU A 48 7.89 2.65 -15.68
N GLU A 49 7.42 1.72 -14.84
CA GLU A 49 6.00 1.38 -14.77
C GLU A 49 5.19 2.45 -14.04
N GLU A 50 4.05 2.79 -14.63
CA GLU A 50 3.04 3.63 -14.00
C GLU A 50 2.20 2.76 -13.04
N LEU A 51 2.37 3.02 -11.74
CA LEU A 51 1.63 2.37 -10.68
C LEU A 51 0.75 3.40 -9.97
N LEU A 52 -0.31 2.90 -9.35
CA LEU A 52 -1.00 3.62 -8.30
C LEU A 52 -1.03 2.76 -7.05
N VAL A 53 -0.48 3.28 -5.97
CA VAL A 53 -0.54 2.65 -4.66
C VAL A 53 -1.71 3.24 -3.90
N ILE A 54 -2.64 2.39 -3.53
CA ILE A 54 -3.90 2.76 -2.91
C ILE A 54 -3.95 2.11 -1.53
N ILE A 55 -4.31 2.91 -0.52
CA ILE A 55 -4.72 2.40 0.79
C ILE A 55 -6.23 2.53 0.88
N ARG A 56 -6.91 1.40 0.94
CA ARG A 56 -8.36 1.34 1.04
C ARG A 56 -8.78 1.04 2.47
N ASN A 57 -9.54 1.93 3.09
CA ASN A 57 -10.12 1.72 4.40
C ASN A 57 -11.03 0.48 4.37
N VAL A 58 -10.79 -0.47 5.27
CA VAL A 58 -11.52 -1.75 5.29
C VAL A 58 -13.00 -1.56 5.61
N LYS A 59 -13.32 -0.59 6.47
CA LYS A 59 -14.67 -0.31 6.96
C LYS A 59 -15.41 0.66 6.04
N THR A 60 -14.85 1.84 5.80
CA THR A 60 -15.52 2.92 5.05
C THR A 60 -15.42 2.74 3.54
N LYS A 61 -14.49 1.90 3.07
CA LYS A 61 -14.14 1.70 1.66
C LYS A 61 -13.50 2.89 0.98
N GLU A 62 -13.27 4.00 1.70
CA GLU A 62 -12.53 5.16 1.21
C GLU A 62 -11.13 4.76 0.72
N GLU A 63 -10.69 5.37 -0.36
CA GLU A 63 -9.43 5.08 -1.03
C GLU A 63 -8.51 6.29 -0.94
N PHE A 64 -7.27 6.06 -0.55
CA PHE A 64 -6.24 7.07 -0.45
C PHE A 64 -5.05 6.71 -1.33
N ILE A 65 -4.64 7.62 -2.21
CA ILE A 65 -3.50 7.42 -3.10
C ILE A 65 -2.22 7.80 -2.34
N CYS A 66 -1.22 6.92 -2.41
CA CYS A 66 0.10 7.13 -1.82
C CYS A 66 1.13 7.44 -2.89
N ASP A 67 2.10 8.28 -2.53
CA ASP A 67 3.32 8.40 -3.29
C ASP A 67 4.15 7.12 -3.15
N TYR A 68 4.91 6.79 -4.19
CA TYR A 68 5.72 5.58 -4.21
C TYR A 68 7.03 5.78 -4.96
N LEU A 69 8.00 4.90 -4.70
CA LEU A 69 9.26 4.80 -5.43
C LEU A 69 9.56 3.33 -5.70
N ILE A 70 10.05 3.01 -6.89
CA ILE A 70 10.60 1.70 -7.21
C ILE A 70 12.12 1.81 -7.21
N LYS A 71 12.80 1.00 -6.41
CA LYS A 71 14.26 0.98 -6.27
C LYS A 71 14.78 -0.45 -6.32
N ALA A 72 15.40 -0.83 -7.43
CA ALA A 72 15.87 -2.19 -7.71
C ALA A 72 14.72 -3.22 -7.53
N ASN A 73 14.66 -3.88 -6.37
CA ASN A 73 13.70 -4.92 -6.05
C ASN A 73 12.63 -4.48 -5.03
N ASN A 74 12.63 -3.20 -4.69
CA ASN A 74 11.80 -2.66 -3.62
C ASN A 74 10.74 -1.72 -4.17
N LEU A 75 9.50 -1.92 -3.74
CA LEU A 75 8.48 -0.88 -3.80
C LEU A 75 8.47 -0.16 -2.45
N VAL A 76 8.79 1.13 -2.46
CA VAL A 76 8.73 2.00 -1.30
C VAL A 76 7.45 2.81 -1.36
N ILE A 77 6.57 2.64 -0.38
CA ILE A 77 5.31 3.36 -0.24
C ILE A 77 5.51 4.45 0.79
N ILE A 78 5.20 5.69 0.44
CA ILE A 78 5.36 6.87 1.29
C ILE A 78 3.99 7.23 1.89
N LEU A 79 3.92 7.31 3.22
CA LEU A 79 2.67 7.46 3.99
C LEU A 79 2.45 8.89 4.52
N ASP A 80 3.35 9.83 4.26
CA ASP A 80 3.30 11.20 4.82
C ASP A 80 1.98 11.93 4.50
N SER A 81 1.41 11.69 3.32
CA SER A 81 0.14 12.30 2.91
C SER A 81 -1.08 11.79 3.69
N LEU A 82 -0.96 10.66 4.39
CA LEU A 82 -2.09 9.97 5.05
C LEU A 82 -2.21 10.26 6.54
N LEU A 83 -1.23 10.96 7.12
CA LEU A 83 -1.08 11.15 8.56
C LEU A 83 -2.31 11.71 9.27
N HIS A 84 -3.09 12.56 8.60
CA HIS A 84 -4.29 13.20 9.15
C HIS A 84 -5.59 12.59 8.63
N LEU A 85 -5.51 11.68 7.66
CA LEU A 85 -6.68 11.09 7.00
C LEU A 85 -7.02 9.71 7.59
N PHE A 86 -6.02 9.06 8.18
CA PHE A 86 -6.16 7.73 8.75
C PHE A 86 -6.27 7.85 10.27
N SER A 87 -7.49 7.89 10.80
CA SER A 87 -7.75 7.81 12.25
C SER A 87 -8.76 6.70 12.52
N ASN A 88 -8.39 5.73 13.36
CA ASN A 88 -9.25 4.67 13.92
C ASN A 88 -9.64 3.51 12.99
N TYR A 89 -8.98 3.32 11.85
CA TYR A 89 -9.32 2.25 10.92
C TYR A 89 -8.12 1.46 10.42
N GLU A 90 -8.39 0.27 9.91
CA GLU A 90 -7.42 -0.54 9.17
C GLU A 90 -7.55 -0.26 7.67
N GLY A 91 -6.43 -0.27 6.97
CA GLY A 91 -6.30 -0.09 5.53
C GLY A 91 -5.74 -1.33 4.86
N ALA A 92 -6.37 -1.73 3.76
CA ALA A 92 -5.80 -2.67 2.79
C ALA A 92 -4.87 -1.89 1.85
N ILE A 93 -3.68 -2.41 1.58
CA ILE A 93 -2.82 -1.86 0.54
C ILE A 93 -3.16 -2.56 -0.78
N GLN A 94 -3.31 -1.79 -1.85
CA GLN A 94 -3.55 -2.28 -3.20
C GLN A 94 -2.62 -1.55 -4.17
N ILE A 95 -2.19 -2.24 -5.22
CA ILE A 95 -1.32 -1.66 -6.24
C ILE A 95 -1.99 -1.88 -7.58
N LEU A 96 -2.44 -0.81 -8.21
CA LEU A 96 -2.94 -0.84 -9.57
C LEU A 96 -1.77 -0.63 -10.52
N ASN A 97 -1.64 -1.52 -11.49
CA ASN A 97 -0.63 -1.44 -12.53
C ASN A 97 -1.33 -1.52 -13.88
N LYS A 98 -0.94 -0.66 -14.81
CA LYS A 98 -1.33 -0.77 -16.21
C LYS A 98 -0.18 -1.41 -16.98
N SER A 99 -0.46 -2.52 -17.62
CA SER A 99 0.49 -3.16 -18.55
C SER A 99 -0.25 -3.41 -19.85
N ASP A 100 0.29 -2.85 -20.93
CA ASP A 100 -0.36 -2.80 -22.24
C ASP A 100 -1.77 -2.19 -22.13
N GLU A 101 -2.79 -2.93 -22.56
CA GLU A 101 -4.20 -2.54 -22.52
C GLU A 101 -4.95 -3.12 -21.30
N LYS A 102 -4.24 -3.77 -20.36
CA LYS A 102 -4.84 -4.44 -19.21
C LYS A 102 -4.48 -3.75 -17.90
N TYR A 103 -5.42 -3.81 -16.96
CA TYR A 103 -5.22 -3.32 -15.61
C TYR A 103 -5.14 -4.49 -14.64
N TYR A 104 -4.12 -4.45 -13.79
CA TYR A 104 -3.85 -5.46 -12.78
C TYR A 104 -3.96 -4.83 -11.41
N LEU A 105 -4.87 -5.35 -10.60
CA LEU A 105 -4.98 -4.97 -9.19
C LEU A 105 -4.26 -5.99 -8.34
N TYR A 106 -3.13 -5.59 -7.77
CA TYR A 106 -2.33 -6.43 -6.91
C TYR A 106 -2.67 -6.19 -5.44
N ASN A 107 -3.08 -7.26 -4.76
CA ASN A 107 -3.21 -7.30 -3.30
C ASN A 107 -1.92 -7.91 -2.72
N PRO A 108 -1.11 -7.14 -1.99
CA PRO A 108 0.14 -7.63 -1.43
C PRO A 108 -0.11 -8.63 -0.29
N ILE A 109 0.59 -9.75 -0.35
CA ILE A 109 0.51 -10.83 0.63
C ILE A 109 1.92 -11.28 1.06
N MET A 110 2.03 -11.66 2.32
CA MET A 110 3.26 -12.19 2.91
C MET A 110 2.92 -13.45 3.71
N LYS A 111 3.59 -14.57 3.42
CA LYS A 111 3.31 -15.86 4.09
C LYS A 111 3.93 -15.98 5.48
N ASN A 112 5.06 -15.31 5.71
CA ASN A 112 5.82 -15.39 6.94
C ASN A 112 5.80 -14.02 7.60
N ASN A 113 5.78 -13.96 8.94
CA ASN A 113 5.74 -12.69 9.66
C ASN A 113 7.13 -12.02 9.73
N ASN A 114 7.73 -11.76 8.56
CA ASN A 114 9.04 -11.12 8.41
C ASN A 114 8.89 -9.60 8.30
N ILE A 115 8.37 -9.00 9.36
CA ILE A 115 8.23 -7.55 9.49
C ILE A 115 9.44 -7.02 10.27
N ILE A 116 10.18 -6.09 9.68
CA ILE A 116 11.26 -5.37 10.38
C ILE A 116 10.81 -3.93 10.63
N ASN A 117 10.85 -3.52 11.89
CA ASN A 117 10.60 -2.13 12.27
C ASN A 117 11.96 -1.44 12.46
N GLU A 118 12.42 -0.76 11.42
CA GLU A 118 13.67 0.01 11.45
C GLU A 118 13.36 1.45 11.83
N LYS A 119 14.12 2.00 12.79
CA LYS A 119 14.07 3.41 13.25
C LYS A 119 12.72 4.07 13.00
N ILE A 120 11.80 3.90 13.94
CA ILE A 120 10.55 4.65 13.94
C ILE A 120 10.94 6.10 14.20
N ALA A 121 10.87 6.99 13.21
CA ALA A 121 10.89 8.43 13.45
C ALA A 121 10.04 8.71 14.69
N ASN A 122 10.62 9.38 15.68
CA ASN A 122 9.92 9.82 16.89
C ASN A 122 8.92 10.93 16.54
N ASN A 123 7.99 10.67 15.62
CA ASN A 123 6.88 11.56 15.43
C ASN A 123 5.95 11.38 16.64
N LYS A 124 5.94 12.39 17.50
CA LYS A 124 5.23 12.31 18.78
C LYS A 124 3.72 12.17 18.61
N GLN A 125 3.15 12.54 17.46
CA GLN A 125 1.70 12.64 17.27
C GLN A 125 1.05 11.40 16.65
N TYR A 126 1.77 10.53 15.95
CA TYR A 126 1.18 9.36 15.30
C TYR A 126 2.16 8.20 15.22
N LYS A 127 1.61 6.99 15.12
CA LYS A 127 2.39 5.78 14.87
C LYS A 127 1.65 4.85 13.92
N TRP A 128 2.36 4.40 12.90
CA TRP A 128 1.91 3.34 12.00
C TRP A 128 2.14 1.97 12.63
N PHE A 129 1.16 1.08 12.44
CA PHE A 129 1.20 -0.32 12.84
C PHE A 129 0.85 -1.17 11.62
N ILE A 130 1.59 -2.26 11.48
CA ILE A 130 1.43 -3.20 10.39
C ILE A 130 1.06 -4.54 10.97
N ARG A 131 0.07 -5.18 10.37
CA ARG A 131 -0.32 -6.55 10.69
C ARG A 131 -0.38 -7.38 9.42
N VAL A 132 0.05 -8.64 9.53
CA VAL A 132 -0.22 -9.66 8.51
C VAL A 132 -1.32 -10.57 9.04
N LEU A 133 -2.37 -10.75 8.25
CA LEU A 133 -3.49 -11.64 8.57
C LEU A 133 -3.12 -13.10 8.30
N GLU A 134 -3.94 -14.04 8.78
CA GLU A 134 -3.73 -15.49 8.59
C GLU A 134 -3.66 -15.89 7.11
N ASN A 135 -4.39 -15.19 6.25
CA ASN A 135 -4.37 -15.38 4.80
C ASN A 135 -3.16 -14.72 4.10
N GLY A 136 -2.29 -14.07 4.87
CA GLY A 136 -1.09 -13.35 4.42
C GLY A 136 -1.33 -11.90 4.01
N GLU A 137 -2.56 -11.39 4.01
CA GLU A 137 -2.83 -10.00 3.64
C GLU A 137 -2.22 -9.02 4.64
N ILE A 138 -1.68 -7.92 4.11
CA ILE A 138 -1.08 -6.85 4.91
C ILE A 138 -2.15 -5.79 5.21
N ARG A 139 -2.27 -5.43 6.49
CA ARG A 139 -3.12 -4.36 6.99
C ARG A 139 -2.24 -3.27 7.62
N LEU A 140 -2.57 -2.02 7.29
CA LEU A 140 -1.98 -0.84 7.88
C LEU A 140 -2.99 -0.20 8.83
N SER A 141 -2.58 0.19 10.02
CA SER A 141 -3.36 1.01 10.93
C SER A 141 -2.52 2.11 11.52
N SER A 142 -3.16 3.16 12.01
CA SER A 142 -2.53 4.29 12.69
C SER A 142 -3.16 4.49 14.05
N ILE A 143 -2.34 4.92 15.00
CA ILE A 143 -2.82 5.44 16.28
C ILE A 143 -2.31 6.88 16.41
N ILE A 144 -3.20 7.78 16.77
CA ILE A 144 -2.84 9.15 17.15
C ILE A 144 -2.42 9.10 18.61
N ASN A 145 -1.18 9.48 18.88
CA ASN A 145 -0.70 9.66 20.25
C ASN A 145 -1.35 10.93 20.80
N LYS A 146 -2.15 10.78 21.85
CA LYS A 146 -2.75 11.90 22.60
C LYS A 146 -1.73 12.60 23.47
#